data_AF-A0A9K2KQB2-F1
#
_entry.id   AF-A0A9K2KQB2-F1
#
_cell.length_a   1.000
_cell.length_b   1.000
_cell.length_c   1.000
_cell.angle_alpha   90.00
_cell.angle_beta   90.00
_cell.angle_gamma   90.00
#
_symmetry.space_group_name_H-M   'P 1'
#
loop_
_entity.id
_entity.type
_entity.pdbx_description
1 polymer ?
#
loop_
_entity_poly.entity_id
_entity_poly.type
_entity_poly.pdbx_seq_one_letter_code
_entity_poly.pdbx_strand_id
1 'polypeptide(L)'
;MPTVRFTESVSKQDLDALFEWAKASYGAESCWKTLYLNGLPLGNLSPEWAERVKKDWEAGCSESSDGIFLNADGWSDMGGRLQHLARTWNKAGLLHGWRNECFDLTDGGGNPLFTLERAAFRPFGLLSRAVHLNGLTESDGRWHFWIGKRSPHKAVDPDKLDNIAAGGVSSGELPSETVCRESSEEAGLDKTLFPLIRPVSQLHSLRPVSWGVHNEILYVFDAVLPETFLPENQDGEVACFEKMDIGSLVATMLSGNMMHDAQLVTLDAFCRYGLIDAAHPLSEWLDGIRL
;
A
#
# COMPACT_ATOMS: atom_id res chain seq x y z
N MET A 1 24.78 10.24 2.49
CA MET A 1 24.41 8.82 2.49
C MET A 1 25.26 8.13 1.42
N PRO A 2 25.75 6.90 1.65
CA PRO A 2 26.38 6.13 0.57
C PRO A 2 25.42 6.07 -0.61
N THR A 3 25.93 6.31 -1.81
CA THR A 3 25.14 6.23 -3.04
C THR A 3 24.94 4.74 -3.32
N VAL A 4 23.85 4.17 -2.83
CA VAL A 4 23.46 2.80 -3.18
C VAL A 4 23.35 2.73 -4.70
N ARG A 5 24.20 1.91 -5.30
CA ARG A 5 24.13 1.55 -6.72
C ARG A 5 24.52 0.09 -6.84
N PHE A 6 23.64 -0.67 -7.47
CA PHE A 6 23.93 -2.05 -7.80
C PHE A 6 24.80 -2.07 -9.06
N THR A 7 25.81 -2.94 -9.06
CA THR A 7 26.65 -3.21 -10.23
C THR A 7 26.10 -4.36 -11.09
N GLU A 8 25.16 -5.11 -10.53
CA GLU A 8 24.38 -6.14 -11.23
C GLU A 8 23.12 -5.54 -11.86
N SER A 9 22.60 -6.21 -12.88
CA SER A 9 21.33 -5.88 -13.53
C SER A 9 20.43 -7.11 -13.51
N VAL A 10 19.13 -6.91 -13.26
CA VAL A 10 18.16 -8.01 -13.39
C VAL A 10 18.08 -8.44 -14.84
N SER A 11 17.93 -9.75 -15.09
CA SER A 11 17.89 -10.26 -16.45
C SER A 11 16.67 -9.72 -17.20
N LYS A 12 16.79 -9.51 -18.51
CA LYS A 12 15.67 -9.03 -19.33
C LYS A 12 14.46 -9.97 -19.20
N GLN A 13 14.68 -11.28 -19.17
CA GLN A 13 13.60 -12.27 -19.03
C GLN A 13 12.83 -12.09 -17.72
N ASP A 14 13.53 -11.85 -16.62
CA ASP A 14 12.88 -11.63 -15.32
C ASP A 14 12.17 -10.28 -15.28
N LEU A 15 12.76 -9.23 -15.89
CA LEU A 15 12.11 -7.92 -16.01
C LEU A 15 10.83 -7.97 -16.85
N ASP A 16 10.84 -8.73 -17.96
CA ASP A 16 9.66 -8.97 -18.79
C ASP A 16 8.56 -9.67 -17.96
N ALA A 17 8.92 -10.69 -17.17
CA ALA A 17 7.98 -11.42 -16.32
C ALA A 17 7.41 -10.56 -15.17
N LEU A 18 8.25 -9.75 -14.52
CA LEU A 18 7.83 -8.78 -13.50
C LEU A 18 6.90 -7.72 -14.09
N PHE A 19 7.12 -7.32 -15.34
CA PHE A 19 6.24 -6.39 -16.03
C PHE A 19 4.88 -7.00 -16.41
N GLU A 20 4.84 -8.26 -16.82
CA GLU A 20 3.56 -8.97 -17.01
C GLU A 20 2.77 -9.05 -15.70
N TRP A 21 3.44 -9.34 -14.58
CA TRP A 21 2.81 -9.29 -13.26
C TRP A 21 2.24 -7.90 -12.95
N ALA A 22 2.98 -6.82 -13.22
CA ALA A 22 2.54 -5.46 -12.97
C ALA A 22 1.29 -5.12 -13.79
N LYS A 23 1.29 -5.42 -15.10
CA LYS A 23 0.13 -5.19 -15.98
C LYS A 23 -1.09 -6.03 -15.59
N ALA A 24 -0.88 -7.25 -15.11
CA ALA A 24 -1.97 -8.12 -14.67
C ALA A 24 -2.54 -7.69 -13.31
N SER A 25 -1.73 -7.06 -12.46
CA SER A 25 -2.09 -6.74 -11.08
C SER A 25 -2.63 -5.33 -10.90
N TYR A 26 -2.24 -4.36 -11.74
CA TYR A 26 -2.49 -2.93 -11.52
C TYR A 26 -3.22 -2.27 -12.69
N GLY A 27 -3.94 -1.21 -12.37
CA GLY A 27 -4.71 -0.41 -13.32
C GLY A 27 -6.19 -0.35 -12.98
N ALA A 28 -6.86 0.64 -13.55
CA ALA A 28 -8.30 0.78 -13.43
C ALA A 28 -9.01 -0.25 -14.34
N GLU A 29 -10.03 -0.92 -13.81
CA GLU A 29 -10.92 -1.71 -14.65
C GLU A 29 -11.99 -0.81 -15.26
N SER A 30 -12.31 -1.03 -16.53
CA SER A 30 -13.34 -0.27 -17.26
C SER A 30 -14.75 -0.43 -16.68
N CYS A 31 -14.96 -1.40 -15.79
CA CYS A 31 -16.24 -1.66 -15.15
C CYS A 31 -16.45 -0.90 -13.84
N TRP A 32 -15.42 -0.23 -13.31
CA TRP A 32 -15.55 0.53 -12.07
C TRP A 32 -16.33 1.82 -12.29
N LYS A 33 -17.07 2.23 -11.25
CA LYS A 33 -17.78 3.50 -11.22
C LYS A 33 -17.15 4.44 -10.20
N THR A 34 -16.86 5.67 -10.60
CA THR A 34 -16.41 6.70 -9.68
C THR A 34 -17.46 6.92 -8.59
N LEU A 35 -17.03 6.97 -7.33
CA LEU A 35 -17.84 7.33 -6.19
C LEU A 35 -17.65 8.83 -5.89
N TYR A 36 -18.72 9.59 -6.06
CA TYR A 36 -18.79 10.98 -5.67
C TYR A 36 -19.41 11.12 -4.30
N LEU A 37 -18.70 11.74 -3.36
CA LEU A 37 -19.20 12.08 -2.04
C LEU A 37 -19.33 13.60 -1.97
N ASN A 38 -20.54 14.11 -1.74
CA ASN A 38 -20.81 15.56 -1.74
C ASN A 38 -20.22 16.30 -2.97
N GLY A 39 -20.25 15.63 -4.13
CA GLY A 39 -19.75 16.16 -5.41
C GLY A 39 -18.24 15.98 -5.68
N LEU A 40 -17.45 15.45 -4.73
CA LEU A 40 -16.02 15.15 -4.96
C LEU A 40 -15.81 13.68 -5.37
N PRO A 41 -15.00 13.39 -6.41
CA PRO A 41 -14.68 12.02 -6.83
C PRO A 41 -13.66 11.37 -5.88
N LEU A 42 -14.14 10.73 -4.82
CA LEU A 42 -13.28 10.27 -3.72
C LEU A 42 -13.06 8.75 -3.67
N GLY A 43 -13.70 7.98 -4.55
CA GLY A 43 -13.46 6.54 -4.61
C GLY A 43 -13.85 5.89 -5.93
N ASN A 44 -13.66 4.57 -5.98
CA ASN A 44 -13.96 3.74 -7.14
C ASN A 44 -14.69 2.47 -6.70
N LEU A 45 -15.90 2.23 -7.21
CA LEU A 45 -16.70 1.07 -6.84
C LEU A 45 -16.59 0.00 -7.91
N SER A 46 -16.27 -1.23 -7.49
CA SER A 46 -16.52 -2.40 -8.32
C SER A 46 -18.03 -2.56 -8.55
N PRO A 47 -18.46 -3.29 -9.60
CA PRO A 47 -19.89 -3.48 -9.88
C PRO A 47 -20.69 -4.01 -8.68
N GLU A 48 -20.12 -4.94 -7.91
CA GLU A 48 -20.78 -5.48 -6.71
C GLU A 48 -21.00 -4.41 -5.64
N TRP A 49 -19.96 -3.62 -5.34
CA TRP A 49 -20.06 -2.57 -4.32
C TRP A 49 -20.90 -1.39 -4.79
N ALA A 50 -20.95 -1.10 -6.09
CA ALA A 50 -21.86 -0.10 -6.64
C ALA A 50 -23.33 -0.46 -6.38
N GLU A 51 -23.73 -1.70 -6.64
CA GLU A 51 -25.09 -2.15 -6.34
C GLU A 51 -25.38 -2.16 -4.84
N ARG A 52 -24.41 -2.56 -4.02
CA ARG A 52 -24.56 -2.61 -2.56
C ARG A 52 -24.71 -1.22 -1.96
N VAL A 53 -23.87 -0.27 -2.38
CA VAL A 53 -23.97 1.14 -1.96
C VAL A 53 -25.32 1.72 -2.33
N LYS A 54 -25.79 1.53 -3.57
CA LYS A 54 -27.11 2.01 -4.01
C LYS A 54 -28.26 1.44 -3.18
N LYS A 55 -28.15 0.16 -2.81
CA LYS A 55 -29.17 -0.53 -2.02
C LYS A 55 -29.22 -0.02 -0.58
N ASP A 56 -28.06 0.14 0.04
CA ASP A 56 -27.96 0.37 1.48
C ASP A 56 -27.90 1.87 1.84
N TRP A 57 -27.64 2.75 0.86
CA TRP A 57 -27.69 4.21 1.07
C TRP A 57 -29.12 4.73 1.09
N GLU A 58 -29.63 5.11 2.27
CA GLU A 58 -31.04 5.43 2.50
C GLU A 58 -31.60 6.55 1.60
N ALA A 59 -30.94 7.71 1.54
CA ALA A 59 -31.42 8.90 0.82
C ALA A 59 -30.26 9.74 0.28
N GLY A 60 -30.42 10.32 -0.91
CA GLY A 60 -29.39 11.16 -1.55
C GLY A 60 -28.41 10.39 -2.43
N CYS A 61 -28.74 9.15 -2.83
CA CYS A 61 -28.00 8.40 -3.85
C CYS A 61 -28.58 8.66 -5.25
N SER A 62 -27.73 8.97 -6.21
CA SER A 62 -28.08 9.00 -7.64
C SER A 62 -26.98 8.34 -8.48
N GLU A 63 -27.34 7.93 -9.68
CA GLU A 63 -26.43 7.29 -10.64
C GLU A 63 -26.50 8.03 -11.98
N SER A 64 -25.33 8.27 -12.60
CA SER A 64 -25.21 8.81 -13.95
C SER A 64 -24.17 8.03 -14.76
N SER A 65 -23.91 8.44 -16.00
CA SER A 65 -22.79 7.92 -16.80
C SER A 65 -21.43 8.10 -16.12
N ASP A 66 -21.31 9.10 -15.25
CA ASP A 66 -20.04 9.55 -14.68
C ASP A 66 -19.72 8.82 -13.37
N GLY A 67 -20.73 8.21 -12.72
CA GLY A 67 -20.53 7.45 -11.48
C GLY A 67 -21.76 7.36 -10.56
N ILE A 68 -21.48 7.00 -9.30
CA ILE A 68 -22.44 6.95 -8.19
C ILE A 68 -22.24 8.18 -7.31
N PHE A 69 -23.31 8.91 -7.02
CA PHE A 69 -23.29 10.15 -6.25
C PHE A 69 -24.02 9.96 -4.93
N LEU A 70 -23.32 10.18 -3.83
CA LEU A 70 -23.87 10.18 -2.48
C LEU A 70 -23.80 11.60 -1.91
N ASN A 71 -24.93 12.09 -1.43
CA ASN A 71 -25.04 13.41 -0.81
C ASN A 71 -25.47 13.30 0.65
N ALA A 72 -24.88 14.15 1.49
CA ALA A 72 -25.18 14.28 2.91
C ALA A 72 -25.09 15.75 3.33
N ASP A 73 -25.59 16.08 4.52
CA ASP A 73 -25.56 17.44 5.06
C ASP A 73 -24.18 17.77 5.63
N GLY A 74 -23.21 18.01 4.73
CA GLY A 74 -21.82 18.29 5.05
C GLY A 74 -20.97 17.05 5.32
N TRP A 75 -19.68 17.26 5.62
CA TRP A 75 -18.71 16.17 5.77
C TRP A 75 -18.87 15.35 7.04
N SER A 76 -19.32 15.97 8.13
CA SER A 76 -19.60 15.24 9.37
C SER A 76 -20.75 14.25 9.22
N ASP A 77 -21.82 14.62 8.50
CA ASP A 77 -22.94 13.72 8.21
C ASP A 77 -22.51 12.62 7.23
N MET A 78 -21.77 12.97 6.18
CA MET A 78 -21.20 12.00 5.24
C MET A 78 -20.38 10.92 5.94
N GLY A 79 -19.41 11.32 6.78
CA GLY A 79 -18.58 10.40 7.54
C GLY A 79 -19.40 9.53 8.51
N GLY A 80 -20.38 10.13 9.20
CA GLY A 80 -21.27 9.40 10.10
C GLY A 80 -22.09 8.31 9.39
N ARG A 81 -22.64 8.61 8.21
CA ARG A 81 -23.41 7.66 7.39
C ARG A 81 -22.56 6.54 6.83
N LEU A 82 -21.39 6.85 6.26
CA LEU A 82 -20.46 5.83 5.77
C LEU A 82 -19.95 4.93 6.90
N GLN A 83 -19.66 5.50 8.07
CA GLN A 83 -19.26 4.74 9.25
C GLN A 83 -20.40 3.84 9.75
N HIS A 84 -21.65 4.30 9.69
CA HIS A 84 -22.83 3.48 9.99
C HIS A 84 -22.94 2.29 9.02
N LEU A 85 -22.83 2.53 7.71
CA LEU A 85 -22.83 1.48 6.70
C LEU A 85 -21.69 0.47 6.91
N ALA A 86 -20.47 0.95 7.15
CA ALA A 86 -19.32 0.09 7.43
C ALA A 86 -19.60 -0.84 8.63
N ARG A 87 -20.21 -0.32 9.71
CA ARG A 87 -20.59 -1.13 10.87
C ARG A 87 -21.67 -2.17 10.52
N THR A 88 -22.65 -1.79 9.71
CA THR A 88 -23.71 -2.71 9.26
C THR A 88 -23.14 -3.82 8.39
N TRP A 89 -22.28 -3.49 7.44
CA TRP A 89 -21.58 -4.47 6.60
C TRP A 89 -20.65 -5.37 7.40
N ASN A 90 -19.93 -4.83 8.39
CA ASN A 90 -19.10 -5.63 9.29
C ASN A 90 -19.94 -6.65 10.08
N LYS A 91 -21.07 -6.21 10.67
CA LYS A 91 -22.00 -7.11 11.39
C LYS A 91 -22.59 -8.18 10.48
N ALA A 92 -22.74 -7.89 9.20
CA ALA A 92 -23.19 -8.85 8.18
C ALA A 92 -22.07 -9.76 7.65
N GLY A 93 -20.83 -9.62 8.13
CA GLY A 93 -19.68 -10.40 7.67
C GLY A 93 -19.17 -10.03 6.27
N LEU A 94 -19.52 -8.84 5.79
CA LEU A 94 -19.15 -8.34 4.46
C LEU A 94 -17.83 -7.56 4.45
N LEU A 95 -17.37 -7.10 5.62
CA LEU A 95 -16.06 -6.45 5.76
C LEU A 95 -15.06 -7.43 6.36
N HIS A 96 -13.83 -7.35 5.85
CA HIS A 96 -12.69 -8.12 6.34
C HIS A 96 -11.66 -7.18 6.97
N GLY A 97 -10.98 -7.67 8.01
CA GLY A 97 -9.87 -6.93 8.63
C GLY A 97 -10.29 -5.67 9.40
N TRP A 98 -11.45 -5.67 10.05
CA TRP A 98 -11.85 -4.63 11.01
C TRP A 98 -10.87 -4.57 12.18
N ARG A 99 -10.31 -3.39 12.49
CA ARG A 99 -9.28 -3.22 13.52
C ARG A 99 -9.61 -2.19 14.60
N ASN A 100 -10.75 -1.49 14.49
CA ASN A 100 -11.02 -0.29 15.30
C ASN A 100 -9.94 0.77 15.09
N GLU A 101 -9.51 0.92 13.84
CA GLU A 101 -8.47 1.82 13.39
C GLU A 101 -9.04 2.65 12.24
N CYS A 102 -9.06 3.96 12.42
CA CYS A 102 -9.57 4.87 11.41
C CYS A 102 -8.42 5.43 10.56
N PHE A 103 -8.69 5.61 9.26
CA PHE A 103 -7.89 6.42 8.37
C PHE A 103 -8.59 7.74 8.07
N ASP A 104 -7.81 8.75 7.70
CA ASP A 104 -8.35 10.01 7.18
C ASP A 104 -8.76 9.83 5.71
N LEU A 105 -9.98 10.21 5.36
CA LEU A 105 -10.34 10.48 3.98
C LEU A 105 -10.02 11.94 3.68
N THR A 106 -9.21 12.19 2.65
CA THR A 106 -8.80 13.55 2.26
C THR A 106 -9.42 13.98 0.93
N ASP A 107 -9.48 15.28 0.68
CA ASP A 107 -9.70 15.81 -0.67
C ASP A 107 -8.45 15.64 -1.56
N GLY A 108 -8.55 16.06 -2.83
CA GLY A 108 -7.43 16.01 -3.77
C GLY A 108 -6.25 16.93 -3.42
N GLY A 109 -6.41 17.84 -2.44
CA GLY A 109 -5.33 18.65 -1.89
C GLY A 109 -4.69 18.05 -0.63
N GLY A 110 -5.16 16.88 -0.17
CA GLY A 110 -4.68 16.23 1.05
C GLY A 110 -5.31 16.77 2.34
N ASN A 111 -6.34 17.61 2.26
CA ASN A 111 -7.03 18.11 3.46
C ASN A 111 -8.00 17.05 3.99
N PRO A 112 -7.94 16.68 5.29
CA PRO A 112 -8.88 15.73 5.88
C PRO A 112 -10.33 16.23 5.81
N LEU A 113 -11.23 15.37 5.33
CA LEU A 113 -12.67 15.61 5.26
C LEU A 113 -13.40 14.97 6.45
N PHE A 114 -13.10 13.70 6.74
CA PHE A 114 -13.57 12.94 7.90
C PHE A 114 -12.73 11.67 8.09
N THR A 115 -12.92 10.98 9.21
CA THR A 115 -12.27 9.71 9.53
C THR A 115 -13.21 8.53 9.30
N LEU A 116 -12.68 7.40 8.84
CA LEU A 116 -13.47 6.18 8.62
C LEU A 116 -12.64 4.93 8.97
N GLU A 117 -13.30 3.90 9.52
CA GLU A 117 -12.65 2.59 9.74
C GLU A 117 -11.95 2.09 8.47
N ARG A 118 -10.67 1.69 8.60
CA ARG A 118 -9.83 1.31 7.45
C ARG A 118 -10.39 0.16 6.62
N ALA A 119 -11.10 -0.77 7.25
CA ALA A 119 -11.72 -1.91 6.55
C ALA A 119 -12.77 -1.49 5.51
N ALA A 120 -13.31 -0.27 5.60
CA ALA A 120 -14.30 0.26 4.66
C ALA A 120 -13.68 0.89 3.40
N PHE A 121 -12.37 1.19 3.40
CA PHE A 121 -11.74 1.92 2.28
C PHE A 121 -11.82 1.13 0.97
N ARG A 122 -11.52 -0.16 0.99
CA ARG A 122 -11.55 -1.00 -0.21
C ARG A 122 -12.96 -1.20 -0.80
N PRO A 123 -13.99 -1.51 0.00
CA PRO A 123 -15.38 -1.51 -0.45
C PRO A 123 -15.82 -0.25 -1.17
N PHE A 124 -15.41 0.91 -0.67
CA PHE A 124 -15.74 2.21 -1.26
C PHE A 124 -14.70 2.67 -2.31
N GLY A 125 -13.61 1.92 -2.49
CA GLY A 125 -12.42 2.29 -3.27
C GLY A 125 -11.83 3.65 -2.93
N LEU A 126 -11.94 4.05 -1.66
CA LEU A 126 -11.42 5.32 -1.16
C LEU A 126 -9.90 5.29 -1.12
N LEU A 127 -9.30 6.47 -1.33
CA LEU A 127 -7.84 6.62 -1.27
C LEU A 127 -7.34 6.46 0.17
N SER A 128 -6.62 5.38 0.45
CA SER A 128 -5.85 5.21 1.70
C SER A 128 -4.39 5.62 1.53
N ARG A 129 -3.63 5.59 2.62
CA ARG A 129 -2.20 5.89 2.65
C ARG A 129 -1.49 4.82 3.46
N ALA A 130 -0.34 4.37 2.98
CA ALA A 130 0.52 3.42 3.68
C ALA A 130 1.99 3.81 3.54
N VAL A 131 2.82 3.33 4.45
CA VAL A 131 4.27 3.49 4.42
C VAL A 131 4.93 2.14 4.20
N HIS A 132 6.03 2.14 3.46
CA HIS A 132 6.85 0.96 3.23
C HIS A 132 8.32 1.34 3.37
N LEU A 133 9.08 0.55 4.13
CA LEU A 133 10.52 0.76 4.34
C LEU A 133 11.33 -0.33 3.64
N ASN A 134 12.16 0.03 2.66
CA ASN A 134 13.20 -0.86 2.17
C ASN A 134 14.39 -0.82 3.15
N GLY A 135 14.73 -1.96 3.75
CA GLY A 135 15.94 -2.13 4.56
C GLY A 135 17.05 -2.73 3.72
N LEU A 136 18.06 -1.93 3.36
CA LEU A 136 19.22 -2.40 2.58
C LEU A 136 20.42 -2.59 3.50
N THR A 137 21.21 -3.63 3.25
CA THR A 137 22.51 -3.81 3.93
C THR A 137 23.55 -4.26 2.91
N GLU A 138 24.77 -3.79 3.08
CA GLU A 138 25.93 -4.33 2.35
C GLU A 138 26.58 -5.41 3.22
N SER A 139 26.97 -6.52 2.60
CA SER A 139 27.66 -7.64 3.26
C SER A 139 28.59 -8.28 2.23
N ASP A 140 29.87 -8.42 2.57
CA ASP A 140 30.93 -8.91 1.65
C ASP A 140 30.97 -8.18 0.28
N GLY A 141 30.73 -6.86 0.29
CA GLY A 141 30.72 -6.03 -0.93
C GLY A 141 29.51 -6.25 -1.84
N ARG A 142 28.45 -6.91 -1.34
CA ARG A 142 27.19 -7.14 -2.05
C ARG A 142 26.01 -6.56 -1.29
N TRP A 143 25.10 -5.96 -2.04
CA TRP A 143 23.87 -5.40 -1.50
C TRP A 143 22.81 -6.47 -1.33
N HIS A 144 22.10 -6.40 -0.20
CA HIS A 144 21.00 -7.28 0.15
C HIS A 144 19.81 -6.44 0.64
N PHE A 145 18.62 -7.04 0.56
CA PHE A 145 17.41 -6.52 1.19
C PHE A 145 17.07 -7.37 2.41
N TRP A 146 16.67 -6.71 3.48
CA TRP A 146 15.93 -7.34 4.57
C TRP A 146 14.45 -7.39 4.22
N ILE A 147 13.90 -8.60 4.21
CA ILE A 147 12.52 -8.91 3.87
C ILE A 147 11.86 -9.53 5.10
N GLY A 148 10.72 -8.97 5.52
CA GLY A 148 9.94 -9.49 6.64
C GLY A 148 9.02 -10.61 6.18
N LYS A 149 8.92 -11.70 6.94
CA LYS A 149 7.85 -12.69 6.77
C LYS A 149 6.71 -12.37 7.72
N ARG A 150 5.52 -12.13 7.19
CA ARG A 150 4.34 -11.77 7.98
C ARG A 150 3.96 -12.89 8.95
N SER A 151 3.53 -12.51 10.15
CA SER A 151 3.02 -13.45 11.15
C SER A 151 1.87 -14.30 10.58
N PRO A 152 1.79 -15.60 10.93
CA PRO A 152 0.68 -16.47 10.53
C PRO A 152 -0.68 -15.99 11.09
N HIS A 153 -0.68 -15.05 12.04
CA HIS A 153 -1.87 -14.48 12.67
C HIS A 153 -2.33 -13.16 12.03
N LYS A 154 -1.63 -12.61 11.02
CA LYS A 154 -2.06 -11.37 10.35
C LYS A 154 -3.40 -11.59 9.65
N ALA A 155 -4.28 -10.60 9.77
CA ALA A 155 -5.64 -10.64 9.18
C ALA A 155 -5.66 -10.62 7.63
N VAL A 156 -4.57 -10.17 7.00
CA VAL A 156 -4.43 -10.06 5.55
C VAL A 156 -3.16 -10.78 5.14
N ASP A 157 -3.30 -11.76 4.24
CA ASP A 157 -2.21 -12.51 3.62
C ASP A 157 -1.12 -12.98 4.64
N PRO A 158 -1.45 -13.91 5.55
CA PRO A 158 -0.47 -14.48 6.48
C PRO A 158 0.64 -15.23 5.74
N ASP A 159 1.81 -15.34 6.37
CA ASP A 159 3.02 -16.02 5.84
C ASP A 159 3.65 -15.44 4.57
N LYS A 160 3.02 -14.45 3.92
CA LYS A 160 3.62 -13.75 2.79
C LYS A 160 4.79 -12.88 3.23
N LEU A 161 5.70 -12.64 2.30
CA LEU A 161 6.85 -11.76 2.46
C LEU A 161 6.45 -10.30 2.22
N ASP A 162 7.08 -9.40 2.95
CA ASP A 162 6.80 -7.97 2.99
C ASP A 162 8.12 -7.18 3.06
N ASN A 163 8.06 -5.85 2.97
CA ASN A 163 9.24 -5.04 3.23
C ASN A 163 9.72 -5.21 4.69
N ILE A 164 10.86 -4.62 5.08
CA ILE A 164 11.35 -4.78 6.46
C ILE A 164 10.35 -4.24 7.50
N ALA A 165 9.59 -3.22 7.12
CA ALA A 165 8.45 -2.72 7.87
C ALA A 165 7.45 -2.06 6.91
N ALA A 166 6.16 -2.22 7.17
CA ALA A 166 5.10 -1.59 6.39
C ALA A 166 3.81 -1.44 7.21
N GLY A 167 3.12 -0.31 7.04
CA GLY A 167 1.91 -0.03 7.80
C GLY A 167 1.00 1.01 7.18
N GLY A 168 -0.28 0.97 7.59
CA GLY A 168 -1.25 1.98 7.17
C GLY A 168 -1.05 3.28 7.95
N VAL A 169 -1.26 4.43 7.30
CA VAL A 169 -1.19 5.73 7.98
C VAL A 169 -2.51 5.96 8.71
N SER A 170 -2.46 5.83 10.04
CA SER A 170 -3.59 6.07 10.93
C SER A 170 -4.08 7.53 10.86
N SER A 171 -5.34 7.74 11.22
CA SER A 171 -5.92 9.08 11.29
C SER A 171 -5.11 10.01 12.20
N GLY A 172 -4.78 11.20 11.68
CA GLY A 172 -3.98 12.20 12.38
C GLY A 172 -2.48 11.93 12.42
N GLU A 173 -1.99 10.82 11.86
CA GLU A 173 -0.56 10.49 11.79
C GLU A 173 0.06 10.99 10.47
N LEU A 174 1.30 11.48 10.52
CA LEU A 174 2.09 11.77 9.33
C LEU A 174 2.80 10.49 8.82
N PRO A 175 3.02 10.32 7.50
CA PRO A 175 3.76 9.16 6.98
C PRO A 175 5.15 8.97 7.62
N SER A 176 5.85 10.06 7.97
CA SER A 176 7.12 9.99 8.69
C SER A 176 6.97 9.44 10.11
N GLU A 177 5.88 9.75 10.81
CA GLU A 177 5.59 9.22 12.15
C GLU A 177 5.22 7.74 12.06
N THR A 178 4.36 7.38 11.11
CA THR A 178 3.98 5.99 10.83
C THR A 178 5.20 5.13 10.56
N VAL A 179 6.11 5.53 9.64
CA VAL A 179 7.28 4.68 9.33
C VAL A 179 8.23 4.53 10.52
N CYS A 180 8.38 5.57 11.37
CA CYS A 180 9.17 5.47 12.60
C CYS A 180 8.56 4.47 13.59
N ARG A 181 7.23 4.50 13.73
CA ARG A 181 6.49 3.60 14.61
C ARG A 181 6.58 2.16 14.11
N GLU A 182 6.16 1.91 12.86
CA GLU A 182 6.12 0.58 12.25
C GLU A 182 7.52 -0.05 12.18
N SER A 183 8.56 0.70 11.79
CA SER A 183 9.92 0.14 11.74
C SER A 183 10.49 -0.22 13.12
N SER A 184 10.08 0.50 14.16
CA SER A 184 10.43 0.15 15.53
C SER A 184 9.65 -1.05 16.06
N GLU A 185 8.37 -1.15 15.72
CA GLU A 185 7.47 -2.23 16.19
C GLU A 185 7.74 -3.55 15.44
N GLU A 186 7.80 -3.51 14.12
CA GLU A 186 7.93 -4.72 13.30
C GLU A 186 9.37 -5.23 13.24
N ALA A 187 10.38 -4.35 13.26
CA ALA A 187 11.77 -4.72 12.98
C ALA A 187 12.81 -4.24 14.02
N GLY A 188 12.38 -3.57 15.10
CA GLY A 188 13.27 -3.16 16.19
C GLY A 188 14.22 -2.02 15.84
N LEU A 189 13.90 -1.23 14.81
CA LEU A 189 14.74 -0.08 14.46
C LEU A 189 14.59 1.06 15.48
N ASP A 190 15.70 1.71 15.82
CA ASP A 190 15.68 2.81 16.79
C ASP A 190 14.96 4.04 16.21
N LYS A 191 13.91 4.49 16.91
CA LYS A 191 13.10 5.68 16.57
C LYS A 191 13.95 6.95 16.41
N THR A 192 15.12 7.02 17.03
CA THR A 192 16.04 8.17 16.92
C THR A 192 16.78 8.25 15.58
N LEU A 193 16.80 7.17 14.79
CA LEU A 193 17.42 7.15 13.46
C LEU A 193 16.57 7.87 12.39
N PHE A 194 15.30 8.15 12.68
CA PHE A 194 14.29 8.54 11.69
C PHE A 194 13.56 9.89 11.86
N PRO A 195 13.82 10.78 12.84
CA PRO A 195 13.00 11.99 13.03
C PRO A 195 13.08 12.99 11.87
N LEU A 196 13.94 12.75 10.87
CA LEU A 196 14.06 13.54 9.65
C LEU A 196 13.93 12.69 8.38
N ILE A 197 13.48 11.43 8.48
CA ILE A 197 13.32 10.58 7.30
C ILE A 197 12.21 11.15 6.41
N ARG A 198 12.51 11.28 5.12
CA ARG A 198 11.57 11.71 4.10
C ARG A 198 11.33 10.56 3.14
N PRO A 199 10.12 10.45 2.58
CA PRO A 199 9.87 9.46 1.55
C PRO A 199 10.80 9.74 0.36
N VAL A 200 11.40 8.70 -0.17
CA VAL A 200 12.25 8.73 -1.38
C VAL A 200 11.44 8.62 -2.66
N SER A 201 10.18 8.14 -2.56
CA SER A 201 9.23 7.98 -3.66
C SER A 201 7.80 7.95 -3.10
N GLN A 202 6.82 8.23 -3.96
CA GLN A 202 5.39 8.04 -3.68
C GLN A 202 4.78 7.31 -4.87
N LEU A 203 4.10 6.20 -4.62
CA LEU A 203 3.49 5.37 -5.67
C LEU A 203 1.98 5.31 -5.49
N HIS A 204 1.23 5.43 -6.57
CA HIS A 204 -0.20 5.17 -6.57
C HIS A 204 -0.48 3.69 -6.87
N SER A 205 -0.80 2.92 -5.82
CA SER A 205 -1.25 1.53 -5.92
C SER A 205 -2.75 1.49 -6.19
N LEU A 206 -3.12 1.32 -7.46
CA LEU A 206 -4.50 1.18 -7.89
C LEU A 206 -4.73 -0.20 -8.54
N ARG A 207 -5.55 -1.04 -7.91
CA ARG A 207 -5.82 -2.40 -8.39
C ARG A 207 -7.13 -3.03 -7.90
N PRO A 208 -7.72 -3.96 -8.67
CA PRO A 208 -8.81 -4.79 -8.16
C PRO A 208 -8.36 -5.67 -7.00
N VAL A 209 -9.26 -5.88 -6.05
CA VAL A 209 -9.16 -6.91 -5.01
C VAL A 209 -10.48 -7.64 -4.86
N SER A 210 -10.45 -8.85 -4.30
CA SER A 210 -11.66 -9.67 -4.17
C SER A 210 -12.79 -9.04 -3.34
N TRP A 211 -12.50 -8.02 -2.54
CA TRP A 211 -13.50 -7.29 -1.73
C TRP A 211 -13.57 -5.78 -2.04
N GLY A 212 -13.26 -5.38 -3.27
CA GLY A 212 -13.43 -4.00 -3.74
C GLY A 212 -12.25 -3.51 -4.56
N VAL A 213 -11.84 -2.26 -4.32
CA VAL A 213 -10.72 -1.63 -5.02
C VAL A 213 -9.66 -1.25 -4.01
N HIS A 214 -8.42 -1.69 -4.25
CA HIS A 214 -7.27 -1.18 -3.53
C HIS A 214 -6.83 0.11 -4.24
N ASN A 215 -6.93 1.23 -3.53
CA ASN A 215 -6.62 2.57 -4.00
C ASN A 215 -5.81 3.25 -2.90
N GLU A 216 -4.48 3.20 -3.00
CA GLU A 216 -3.60 3.58 -1.90
C GLU A 216 -2.37 4.36 -2.40
N ILE A 217 -1.96 5.39 -1.65
CA ILE A 217 -0.65 6.02 -1.84
C ILE A 217 0.35 5.33 -0.93
N LEU A 218 1.39 4.76 -1.54
CA LEU A 218 2.52 4.15 -0.86
C LEU A 218 3.63 5.18 -0.71
N TYR A 219 3.89 5.61 0.51
CA TYR A 219 5.06 6.42 0.86
C TYR A 219 6.26 5.50 1.05
N VAL A 220 7.20 5.58 0.12
CA VAL A 220 8.39 4.72 0.10
C VAL A 220 9.51 5.36 0.87
N PHE A 221 10.11 4.62 1.78
CA PHE A 221 11.28 4.99 2.56
C PHE A 221 12.39 3.96 2.33
N ASP A 222 13.64 4.40 2.41
CA ASP A 222 14.79 3.51 2.35
C ASP A 222 15.70 3.77 3.55
N ALA A 223 16.27 2.70 4.11
CA ALA A 223 17.30 2.76 5.13
C ALA A 223 18.47 1.85 4.74
N VAL A 224 19.69 2.42 4.76
CA VAL A 224 20.92 1.63 4.70
C VAL A 224 21.30 1.25 6.13
N LEU A 225 21.20 -0.02 6.43
CA LEU A 225 21.41 -0.60 7.74
C LEU A 225 22.85 -1.11 7.87
N PRO A 226 23.47 -1.01 9.07
CA PRO A 226 24.77 -1.62 9.32
C PRO A 226 24.70 -3.14 9.11
N GLU A 227 25.80 -3.74 8.64
CA GLU A 227 25.89 -5.20 8.48
C GLU A 227 25.65 -5.95 9.80
N THR A 228 25.98 -5.32 10.93
CA THR A 228 25.78 -5.86 12.28
C THR A 228 24.35 -5.73 12.79
N PHE A 229 23.47 -5.02 12.07
CA PHE A 229 22.07 -4.89 12.45
C PHE A 229 21.30 -6.15 12.08
N LEU A 230 20.60 -6.72 13.08
CA LEU A 230 19.69 -7.84 12.90
C LEU A 230 18.29 -7.33 13.25
N PRO A 231 17.34 -7.31 12.29
CA PRO A 231 15.98 -6.92 12.58
C PRO A 231 15.33 -7.94 13.51
N GLU A 232 14.59 -7.43 14.50
CA GLU A 232 13.93 -8.24 15.51
C GLU A 232 12.48 -7.77 15.68
N ASN A 233 11.55 -8.71 15.58
CA ASN A 233 10.15 -8.47 15.83
C ASN A 233 9.92 -8.06 17.29
N GLN A 234 9.23 -6.93 17.52
CA GLN A 234 8.92 -6.43 18.86
C GLN A 234 7.44 -6.61 19.27
N ASP A 235 6.52 -6.82 18.32
CA ASP A 235 5.06 -6.73 18.55
C ASP A 235 4.28 -8.02 18.20
N GLY A 236 4.90 -8.99 17.54
CA GLY A 236 4.27 -10.24 17.11
C GLY A 236 3.74 -10.22 15.67
N GLU A 237 3.93 -9.13 14.92
CA GLU A 237 3.39 -8.95 13.58
C GLU A 237 4.30 -9.55 12.47
N VAL A 238 5.58 -9.81 12.77
CA VAL A 238 6.55 -10.44 11.86
C VAL A 238 7.03 -11.80 12.41
N ALA A 239 6.91 -12.87 11.63
CA ALA A 239 7.37 -14.20 12.04
C ALA A 239 8.90 -14.32 12.08
N CYS A 240 9.57 -13.84 11.02
CA CYS A 240 11.02 -13.83 10.91
C CYS A 240 11.47 -12.86 9.81
N PHE A 241 12.77 -12.63 9.72
CA PHE A 241 13.39 -11.81 8.67
C PHE A 241 14.35 -12.64 7.82
N GLU A 242 14.38 -12.34 6.53
CA GLU A 242 15.27 -12.96 5.56
C GLU A 242 16.16 -11.90 4.91
N LYS A 243 17.47 -12.14 4.90
CA LYS A 243 18.43 -11.33 4.15
C LYS A 243 18.55 -11.92 2.75
N MET A 244 17.99 -11.24 1.75
CA MET A 244 17.93 -11.70 0.38
C MET A 244 18.89 -10.92 -0.53
N ASP A 245 19.64 -11.63 -1.36
CA ASP A 245 20.31 -11.04 -2.51
C ASP A 245 19.29 -10.76 -3.63
N ILE A 246 19.72 -10.06 -4.69
CA ILE A 246 18.84 -9.67 -5.79
C ILE A 246 18.23 -10.87 -6.51
N GLY A 247 19.02 -11.92 -6.75
CA GLY A 247 18.55 -13.12 -7.42
C GLY A 247 17.44 -13.83 -6.64
N SER A 248 17.63 -14.02 -5.33
CA SER A 248 16.62 -14.64 -4.45
C SER A 248 15.37 -13.79 -4.31
N LEU A 249 15.53 -12.46 -4.26
CA LEU A 249 14.41 -11.53 -4.18
C LEU A 249 13.58 -11.53 -5.47
N VAL A 250 14.22 -11.52 -6.64
CA VAL A 250 13.53 -11.65 -7.94
C VAL A 250 12.78 -12.97 -8.03
N ALA A 251 13.41 -14.09 -7.66
CA ALA A 251 12.75 -15.39 -7.65
C ALA A 251 11.52 -15.42 -6.73
N THR A 252 11.63 -14.76 -5.57
CA THR A 252 10.53 -14.60 -4.60
C THR A 252 9.37 -13.80 -5.20
N MET A 253 9.66 -12.64 -5.81
CA MET A 253 8.65 -11.80 -6.48
C MET A 253 7.92 -12.57 -7.58
N LEU A 254 8.65 -13.34 -8.39
CA LEU A 254 8.07 -14.16 -9.46
C LEU A 254 7.27 -15.37 -8.94
N SER A 255 7.53 -15.83 -7.71
CA SER A 255 6.79 -16.94 -7.10
C SER A 255 5.41 -16.55 -6.56
N GLY A 256 5.11 -15.25 -6.45
CA GLY A 256 3.85 -14.75 -5.88
C GLY A 256 3.75 -14.82 -4.35
N ASN A 257 4.87 -15.11 -3.67
CA ASN A 257 4.93 -15.20 -2.21
C ASN A 257 5.15 -13.85 -1.49
N MET A 258 5.28 -12.76 -2.23
CA MET A 258 5.43 -11.41 -1.70
C MET A 258 4.10 -10.65 -1.75
N MET A 259 3.88 -9.74 -0.79
CA MET A 259 2.77 -8.79 -0.84
C MET A 259 2.88 -7.92 -2.09
N HIS A 260 1.74 -7.64 -2.72
CA HIS A 260 1.72 -6.85 -3.97
C HIS A 260 2.36 -5.48 -3.81
N ASP A 261 1.98 -4.75 -2.76
CA ASP A 261 2.49 -3.40 -2.50
C ASP A 261 3.98 -3.45 -2.12
N ALA A 262 4.41 -4.47 -1.38
CA ALA A 262 5.82 -4.67 -1.07
C ALA A 262 6.66 -4.93 -2.31
N GLN A 263 6.18 -5.80 -3.21
CA GLN A 263 6.81 -6.08 -4.49
C GLN A 263 6.88 -4.82 -5.37
N LEU A 264 5.82 -4.01 -5.39
CA LEU A 264 5.80 -2.74 -6.14
C LEU A 264 6.84 -1.75 -5.60
N VAL A 265 6.94 -1.61 -4.29
CA VAL A 265 7.93 -0.75 -3.62
C VAL A 265 9.36 -1.24 -3.84
N THR A 266 9.58 -2.55 -3.88
CA THR A 266 10.87 -3.13 -4.23
C THR A 266 11.23 -2.91 -5.70
N LEU A 267 10.27 -2.98 -6.64
CA LEU A 267 10.50 -2.62 -8.05
C LEU A 267 10.87 -1.14 -8.22
N ASP A 268 10.22 -0.25 -7.48
CA ASP A 268 10.58 1.16 -7.45
C ASP A 268 12.03 1.36 -6.97
N ALA A 269 12.46 0.66 -5.92
CA ALA A 269 13.84 0.66 -5.46
C ALA A 269 14.81 0.11 -6.51
N PHE A 270 14.44 -0.98 -7.21
CA PHE A 270 15.25 -1.54 -8.29
C PHE A 270 15.46 -0.52 -9.42
N CYS A 271 14.42 0.20 -9.82
CA CYS A 271 14.52 1.28 -10.81
C CYS A 271 15.43 2.41 -10.30
N ARG A 272 15.20 2.93 -9.08
CA ARG A 272 15.99 4.05 -8.51
C ARG A 272 17.47 3.72 -8.33
N TYR A 273 17.80 2.46 -8.06
CA TYR A 273 19.19 2.02 -7.80
C TYR A 273 19.88 1.35 -8.99
N GLY A 274 19.25 1.35 -10.17
CA GLY A 274 19.87 0.94 -11.44
C GLY A 274 19.85 -0.57 -11.74
N LEU A 275 18.96 -1.33 -11.07
CA LEU A 275 18.76 -2.76 -11.32
C LEU A 275 17.86 -3.03 -12.54
N ILE A 276 17.03 -2.06 -12.92
CA ILE A 276 16.18 -2.09 -14.11
C ILE A 276 16.79 -1.20 -15.17
N ASP A 277 16.91 -1.70 -16.40
CA ASP A 277 17.32 -0.89 -17.55
C ASP A 277 16.32 0.28 -17.74
N ALA A 278 16.83 1.50 -17.85
CA ALA A 278 16.03 2.70 -18.09
C ALA A 278 15.23 2.63 -19.40
N ALA A 279 15.69 1.83 -20.38
CA ALA A 279 14.98 1.61 -21.64
C ALA A 279 13.93 0.48 -21.55
N HIS A 280 13.82 -0.23 -20.43
CA HIS A 280 12.83 -1.29 -20.25
C HIS A 280 11.42 -0.67 -20.06
N PRO A 281 10.35 -1.21 -20.69
CA PRO A 281 8.98 -0.71 -20.52
C PRO A 281 8.48 -0.67 -19.06
N LEU A 282 9.00 -1.56 -18.21
CA LEU A 282 8.71 -1.54 -16.77
C LEU A 282 9.15 -0.24 -16.10
N SER A 283 10.28 0.34 -16.51
CA SER A 283 10.76 1.63 -15.97
C SER A 283 9.79 2.76 -16.32
N GLU A 284 9.36 2.83 -17.57
CA GLU A 284 8.34 3.81 -18.02
C GLU A 284 7.01 3.62 -17.29
N TRP A 285 6.59 2.37 -17.08
CA TRP A 285 5.38 2.08 -16.33
C TRP A 285 5.47 2.52 -14.85
N LEU A 286 6.60 2.27 -14.18
CA LEU A 286 6.85 2.72 -12.82
C LEU A 286 6.82 4.25 -12.72
N ASP A 287 7.40 4.96 -13.69
CA ASP A 287 7.33 6.43 -13.75
C ASP A 287 5.89 6.93 -13.91
N GLY A 288 5.04 6.21 -14.63
CA GLY A 288 3.63 6.55 -14.80
C GLY A 288 2.77 6.45 -13.54
N ILE A 289 3.22 5.73 -12.51
CA ILE A 289 2.50 5.58 -11.23
C ILE A 289 3.16 6.34 -10.07
N ARG A 290 4.32 6.97 -10.29
CA ARG A 290 4.97 7.87 -9.32
C ARG A 290 4.22 9.20 -9.26
N LEU A 291 4.07 9.74 -8.06
CA LEU A 291 3.42 11.04 -7.80
C LEU A 291 4.41 12.20 -7.66
#